data_AF-A0A1Y1KZG5-F1
#
_entry.id   AF-A0A1Y1KZG5-F1
#
_cell.length_a   1.000
_cell.length_b   1.000
_cell.length_c   1.000
_cell.angle_alpha   90.00
_cell.angle_beta   90.00
_cell.angle_gamma   90.00
#
_symmetry.space_group_name_H-M   'P 1'
#
loop_
_entity.id
_entity.type
_entity.pdbx_description
1 polymer ?
#
loop_
_entity_poly.entity_id
_entity_poly.type
_entity_poly.pdbx_seq_one_letter_code
_entity_poly.pdbx_strand_id
1 'polypeptide(L)'
;YNPSVPPETVTKRIYVSSGTDIAMTDQIVVVYRNSNAKDIDMKNLIDDIFFTQFDTREMKNNVVGCFNRVMQKVCTTSVEGYKDWGDLLKTDSGAHAKQEFLGDYLSFANYIDKATITIDEIVNFSVNDELTAAIDTPEKIAITMRIPALSGQIEASARVWIKQIEKVITQYTQLRRENEFVGPMIEMEYWRKQLARFTSILKFTNTLTCNHYVNFIRKIKSRFFKVWMLQDEQVTNSRNECVDNVKFLYSLEKYCEPLYRCDPTKIPDHLPGLLNAIRMVCTTSRYYNNTASVTAMLVKVSNQMIIRCRTYINCDGRKTVWNQKKVDILHKIKVCLDLYFKYYQCFKQIQKNMEAAGEQPFDCSETYVFGKFETFKQRLEKIVDVLEITIRYSILQSSTIEGIDEFGDLFNNLYKTISSKKYDTLNHRQEMFDNDYKEFKTAVAKAEWDLEEFVGNSLEKMVTVDNVIRLLKRFEKLDLECLHLDERYLEALEMFQDEIEELRDHYNEERQKPDLPRNIPPVCGRIMWIRQLYSRMEEPMDVFKERTKVMKHRKAQKCIQLY
;
A
#
# COMPACT_ATOMS: atom_id res chain seq x y z
N TYR A 1 3.77 39.13 51.98
CA TYR A 1 5.19 39.49 52.05
C TYR A 1 5.71 38.88 53.33
N ASN A 2 6.49 37.79 53.26
CA ASN A 2 7.05 37.16 54.47
C ASN A 2 8.47 37.71 54.64
N PRO A 3 8.75 38.57 55.64
CA PRO A 3 10.02 39.31 55.76
C PRO A 3 11.23 38.43 56.11
N SER A 4 11.07 37.12 56.19
CA SER A 4 12.09 36.16 56.62
C SER A 4 12.80 35.42 55.47
N VAL A 5 12.46 35.72 54.20
CA VAL A 5 12.99 35.00 53.04
C VAL A 5 13.99 35.90 52.28
N PRO A 6 15.26 35.49 52.10
CA PRO A 6 16.26 36.24 51.33
C PRO A 6 15.76 36.58 49.91
N PRO A 7 16.15 37.73 49.35
CA PRO A 7 15.66 38.18 48.03
C PRO A 7 16.04 37.26 46.86
N GLU A 8 17.03 36.38 47.04
CA GLU A 8 17.48 35.41 46.01
C GLU A 8 16.82 34.02 46.12
N THR A 9 15.89 33.83 47.06
CA THR A 9 15.28 32.50 47.29
C THR A 9 14.14 32.25 46.29
N VAL A 10 14.27 31.22 45.46
CA VAL A 10 13.22 30.77 44.54
C VAL A 10 12.04 30.20 45.34
N THR A 11 11.04 31.02 45.67
CA THR A 11 9.80 30.56 46.29
C THR A 11 8.90 29.86 45.28
N LYS A 12 8.67 28.56 45.45
CA LYS A 12 7.65 27.81 44.70
C LYS A 12 6.26 28.23 45.18
N ARG A 13 5.40 28.69 44.26
CA ARG A 13 4.01 29.04 44.53
C ARG A 13 3.09 27.91 44.05
N ILE A 14 2.14 27.51 44.89
CA ILE A 14 1.10 26.55 44.54
C ILE A 14 -0.17 27.35 44.24
N TYR A 15 -0.75 27.12 43.08
CA TYR A 15 -2.03 27.70 42.69
C TYR A 15 -3.08 26.60 42.70
N VAL A 16 -4.17 26.82 43.44
CA VAL A 16 -5.34 25.94 43.43
C VAL A 16 -6.36 26.55 42.49
N SER A 17 -6.77 25.81 41.47
CA SER A 17 -7.71 26.27 40.46
C SER A 17 -8.61 25.13 40.01
N SER A 18 -9.83 25.47 39.59
CA SER A 18 -10.73 24.61 38.81
C SER A 18 -10.20 24.30 37.40
N GLY A 19 -9.11 24.98 36.98
CA GLY A 19 -8.52 24.86 35.65
C GLY A 19 -9.14 25.77 34.60
N THR A 20 -10.10 26.63 34.97
CA THR A 20 -10.76 27.58 34.04
C THR A 20 -10.03 28.91 33.93
N ASP A 21 -9.45 29.39 35.03
CA ASP A 21 -9.01 30.79 35.14
C ASP A 21 -7.48 30.93 35.13
N ILE A 22 -6.77 29.85 35.47
CA ILE A 22 -5.31 29.82 35.58
C ILE A 22 -4.76 28.83 34.56
N ALA A 23 -3.83 29.31 33.73
CA ALA A 23 -3.11 28.46 32.79
C ALA A 23 -2.33 27.39 33.54
N MET A 24 -2.48 26.13 33.13
CA MET A 24 -1.77 25.02 33.75
C MET A 24 -0.34 24.96 33.22
N THR A 25 0.62 25.37 34.05
CA THR A 25 2.05 25.38 33.72
C THR A 25 2.86 24.60 34.76
N ASP A 26 4.01 24.08 34.34
CA ASP A 26 4.96 23.32 35.14
C ASP A 26 4.43 21.98 35.66
N GLN A 27 4.16 21.88 36.96
CA GLN A 27 3.70 20.66 37.61
C GLN A 27 2.22 20.80 37.98
N ILE A 28 1.41 19.90 37.44
CA ILE A 28 -0.03 19.86 37.65
C ILE A 28 -0.34 18.64 38.50
N VAL A 29 -1.10 18.84 39.58
CA VAL A 29 -1.66 17.74 40.36
C VAL A 29 -3.18 17.85 40.28
N VAL A 30 -3.81 16.86 39.64
CA VAL A 30 -5.27 16.74 39.59
C VAL A 30 -5.70 15.84 40.72
N VAL A 31 -6.58 16.32 41.57
CA VAL A 31 -7.16 15.56 42.69
C VAL A 31 -8.65 15.38 42.41
N TYR A 32 -9.12 14.14 42.43
CA TYR A 32 -10.51 13.79 42.14
C TYR A 32 -11.01 12.70 43.09
N ARG A 33 -12.33 12.63 43.28
CA ARG A 33 -13.01 11.61 44.08
C ARG A 33 -13.99 10.84 43.20
N ASN A 34 -14.06 9.52 43.39
CA ASN A 34 -14.95 8.67 42.58
C ASN A 34 -16.42 8.76 43.01
N SER A 35 -16.68 9.15 44.27
CA SER A 35 -18.04 9.29 44.79
C SER A 35 -18.15 10.50 45.70
N ASN A 36 -19.25 11.23 45.57
CA ASN A 36 -19.61 12.34 46.45
C ASN A 36 -20.53 11.89 47.61
N ALA A 37 -20.83 10.59 47.72
CA ALA A 37 -21.88 10.06 48.60
C ALA A 37 -21.48 9.99 50.08
N LYS A 38 -20.18 10.09 50.41
CA LYS A 38 -19.65 10.03 51.77
C LYS A 38 -18.75 11.24 52.03
N ASP A 39 -18.75 11.69 53.28
CA ASP A 39 -17.81 12.71 53.74
C ASP A 39 -16.39 12.15 53.85
N ILE A 40 -15.40 13.03 53.68
CA ILE A 40 -13.98 12.68 53.72
C ILE A 40 -13.50 12.73 55.18
N ASP A 41 -13.05 11.58 55.65
CA ASP A 41 -12.45 11.24 56.94
C ASP A 41 -10.98 10.84 56.70
N MET A 42 -10.10 11.03 57.67
CA MET A 42 -8.71 10.54 57.63
C MET A 42 -8.59 9.03 57.35
N LYS A 43 -9.63 8.23 57.65
CA LYS A 43 -9.70 6.79 57.42
C LYS A 43 -10.05 6.40 55.98
N ASN A 44 -10.87 7.18 55.28
CA ASN A 44 -11.27 6.90 53.88
C ASN A 44 -10.54 7.79 52.86
N LEU A 45 -9.69 8.71 53.31
CA LEU A 45 -8.89 9.60 52.46
C LEU A 45 -8.13 8.85 51.34
N ILE A 46 -7.52 7.72 51.67
CA ILE A 46 -6.69 6.93 50.74
C ILE A 46 -7.55 6.19 49.70
N ASP A 47 -8.76 5.78 50.10
CA ASP A 47 -9.65 4.97 49.27
C ASP A 47 -10.58 5.84 48.39
N ASP A 48 -10.91 7.05 48.85
CA ASP A 48 -11.88 7.92 48.19
C ASP A 48 -11.23 9.07 47.39
N ILE A 49 -9.99 9.46 47.70
CA ILE A 49 -9.25 10.51 46.98
C ILE A 49 -8.17 9.91 46.08
N PHE A 50 -8.31 10.18 44.79
CA PHE A 50 -7.33 9.85 43.77
C PHE A 50 -6.62 11.12 43.31
N PHE A 51 -5.35 10.99 42.95
CA PHE A 51 -4.63 12.08 42.31
C PHE A 51 -3.78 11.57 41.16
N THR A 52 -3.57 12.43 40.19
CA THR A 52 -2.64 12.20 39.08
C THR A 52 -1.76 13.43 38.90
N GLN A 53 -0.49 13.20 38.60
CA GLN A 53 0.48 14.27 38.37
C GLN A 53 0.88 14.33 36.90
N PHE A 54 0.97 15.54 36.38
CA PHE A 54 1.51 15.83 35.06
C PHE A 54 2.67 16.81 35.19
N ASP A 55 3.72 16.61 34.40
CA ASP A 55 4.81 17.59 34.24
C ASP A 55 4.79 18.12 32.81
N THR A 56 4.34 19.36 32.65
CA THR A 56 4.23 20.00 31.34
C THR A 56 5.59 20.44 30.79
N ARG A 57 6.64 20.49 31.63
CA ARG A 57 7.98 20.93 31.22
C ARG A 57 8.64 19.93 30.28
N GLU A 58 8.38 18.64 30.48
CA GLU A 58 8.82 17.56 29.58
C GLU A 58 8.26 17.73 28.16
N MET A 59 7.12 18.44 28.01
CA MET A 59 6.34 18.54 26.78
C MET A 59 6.24 20.00 26.28
N LYS A 60 7.22 20.87 26.59
CA LYS A 60 7.22 22.29 26.16
C LYS A 60 5.93 23.06 26.52
N ASN A 61 5.33 22.75 27.67
CA ASN A 61 4.03 23.28 28.14
C ASN A 61 2.81 22.86 27.32
N ASN A 62 2.89 21.74 26.59
CA ASN A 62 1.76 21.14 25.90
C ASN A 62 0.92 20.26 26.85
N VAL A 63 -0.14 20.84 27.40
CA VAL A 63 -1.10 20.13 28.29
C VAL A 63 -1.79 18.97 27.57
N VAL A 64 -2.14 19.15 26.29
CA VAL A 64 -2.77 18.11 25.46
C VAL A 64 -1.84 16.91 25.30
N GLY A 65 -0.53 17.17 25.13
CA GLY A 65 0.47 16.11 25.07
C GLY A 65 0.58 15.29 26.36
N CYS A 66 0.45 15.93 27.52
CA CYS A 66 0.39 15.23 28.81
C CYS A 66 -0.82 14.29 28.89
N PHE A 67 -1.98 14.75 28.42
CA PHE A 67 -3.19 13.94 28.33
C PHE A 67 -3.03 12.79 27.32
N ASN A 68 -2.48 13.06 26.14
CA ASN A 68 -2.19 12.05 25.11
C ASN A 68 -1.33 10.91 25.65
N ARG A 69 -0.31 11.23 26.45
CA ARG A 69 0.57 10.22 27.07
C ARG A 69 -0.19 9.29 28.01
N VAL A 70 -1.10 9.81 28.83
CA VAL A 70 -1.94 8.98 29.72
C VAL A 70 -2.93 8.16 28.89
N MET A 71 -3.57 8.78 27.91
CA MET A 71 -4.51 8.11 27.01
C MET A 71 -3.83 6.92 26.31
N GLN A 72 -2.67 7.13 25.69
CA GLN A 72 -1.95 6.08 24.94
C GLN A 72 -1.35 4.99 25.85
N LYS A 73 -0.69 5.37 26.95
CA LYS A 73 0.02 4.40 27.81
C LYS A 73 -0.87 3.64 28.78
N VAL A 74 -1.94 4.28 29.25
CA VAL A 74 -2.79 3.73 30.31
C VAL A 74 -4.14 3.32 29.73
N CYS A 75 -4.87 4.27 29.14
CA CYS A 75 -6.24 4.01 28.68
C CYS A 75 -6.28 3.04 27.49
N THR A 76 -5.48 3.28 26.44
CA THR A 76 -5.51 2.46 25.20
C THR A 76 -5.06 1.04 25.50
N THR A 77 -3.93 0.88 26.21
CA THR A 77 -3.44 -0.43 26.63
C THR A 77 -4.44 -1.19 27.50
N SER A 78 -5.15 -0.48 28.40
CA SER A 78 -6.18 -1.10 29.24
C SER A 78 -7.40 -1.52 28.42
N VAL A 79 -7.89 -0.65 27.52
CA VAL A 79 -9.07 -0.92 26.68
C VAL A 79 -8.82 -2.05 25.70
N GLU A 80 -7.64 -2.09 25.05
CA GLU A 80 -7.27 -3.17 24.13
C GLU A 80 -6.99 -4.49 24.86
N GLY A 81 -6.42 -4.44 26.06
CA GLY A 81 -6.13 -5.61 26.88
C GLY A 81 -7.36 -6.21 27.58
N TYR A 82 -8.45 -5.45 27.71
CA TYR A 82 -9.64 -5.87 28.44
C TYR A 82 -10.50 -6.85 27.64
N LYS A 83 -10.59 -8.09 28.13
CA LYS A 83 -11.30 -9.18 27.45
C LYS A 83 -12.74 -9.38 27.94
N ASP A 84 -13.05 -8.99 29.17
CA ASP A 84 -14.32 -9.29 29.82
C ASP A 84 -15.37 -8.18 29.65
N TRP A 85 -16.01 -8.13 28.48
CA TRP A 85 -17.04 -7.14 28.17
C TRP A 85 -18.44 -7.55 28.69
N GLY A 86 -18.53 -8.53 29.60
CA GLY A 86 -19.79 -9.00 30.16
C GLY A 86 -20.80 -9.48 29.10
N ASP A 87 -22.05 -9.05 29.25
CA ASP A 87 -23.16 -9.51 28.41
C ASP A 87 -23.12 -9.00 26.96
N LEU A 88 -22.27 -7.99 26.65
CA LEU A 88 -22.12 -7.46 25.29
C LEU A 88 -21.64 -8.53 24.30
N LEU A 89 -20.81 -9.48 24.73
CA LEU A 89 -20.31 -10.53 23.84
C LEU A 89 -21.30 -11.67 23.61
N LYS A 90 -22.44 -11.68 24.33
CA LYS A 90 -23.46 -12.74 24.23
C LYS A 90 -24.39 -12.56 23.03
N THR A 91 -24.39 -11.41 22.37
CA THR A 91 -25.24 -11.11 21.21
C THR A 91 -24.42 -10.50 20.07
N ASP A 92 -24.80 -10.77 18.82
CA ASP A 92 -24.12 -10.20 17.64
C ASP A 92 -24.21 -8.66 17.62
N SER A 93 -25.32 -8.10 18.10
CA SER A 93 -25.51 -6.65 18.25
C SER A 93 -24.55 -6.05 19.29
N GLY A 94 -24.33 -6.73 20.43
CA GLY A 94 -23.37 -6.26 21.43
C GLY A 94 -21.92 -6.43 20.99
N ALA A 95 -21.60 -7.46 20.20
CA ALA A 95 -20.28 -7.60 19.57
C ALA A 95 -20.02 -6.47 18.56
N HIS A 96 -21.03 -6.05 17.80
CA HIS A 96 -20.93 -4.91 16.90
C HIS A 96 -20.74 -3.59 17.67
N ALA A 97 -21.51 -3.37 18.74
CA ALA A 97 -21.37 -2.18 19.60
C ALA A 97 -19.97 -2.07 20.22
N LYS A 98 -19.36 -3.20 20.61
CA LYS A 98 -17.95 -3.23 21.05
C LYS A 98 -17.00 -2.80 19.94
N GLN A 99 -17.17 -3.31 18.72
CA GLN A 99 -16.32 -2.93 17.59
C GLN A 99 -16.44 -1.44 17.26
N GLU A 100 -17.66 -0.90 17.29
CA GLU A 100 -17.94 0.52 17.07
C GLU A 100 -17.27 1.38 18.15
N PHE A 101 -17.46 1.06 19.44
CA PHE A 101 -16.81 1.77 20.54
C PHE A 101 -15.28 1.76 20.43
N LEU A 102 -14.67 0.61 20.11
CA LEU A 102 -13.21 0.54 19.92
C LEU A 102 -12.76 1.38 18.73
N GLY A 103 -13.53 1.38 17.63
CA GLY A 103 -13.27 2.23 16.47
C GLY A 103 -13.32 3.73 16.81
N ASP A 104 -14.32 4.15 17.58
CA ASP A 104 -14.49 5.52 18.03
C ASP A 104 -13.38 5.96 19.00
N TYR A 105 -13.07 5.10 19.97
CA TYR A 105 -11.99 5.32 20.93
C TYR A 105 -10.64 5.52 20.23
N LEU A 106 -10.29 4.62 19.30
CA LEU A 106 -9.04 4.71 18.53
C LEU A 106 -9.03 5.96 17.64
N SER A 107 -10.18 6.33 17.07
CA SER A 107 -10.30 7.56 16.27
C SER A 107 -10.06 8.80 17.13
N PHE A 108 -10.60 8.84 18.35
CA PHE A 108 -10.39 9.93 19.30
C PHE A 108 -8.94 9.99 19.81
N ALA A 109 -8.35 8.84 20.15
CA ALA A 109 -6.94 8.77 20.55
C ALA A 109 -6.01 9.29 19.45
N ASN A 110 -6.27 8.92 18.18
CA ASN A 110 -5.53 9.43 17.03
C ASN A 110 -5.76 10.94 16.82
N TYR A 111 -6.97 11.45 17.07
CA TYR A 111 -7.24 12.89 17.00
C TYR A 111 -6.41 13.67 18.02
N ILE A 112 -6.34 13.20 19.27
CA ILE A 112 -5.54 13.84 20.33
C ILE A 112 -4.05 13.81 19.99
N ASP A 113 -3.56 12.69 19.47
CA ASP A 113 -2.18 12.55 19.04
C ASP A 113 -1.82 13.58 17.97
N LYS A 114 -2.64 13.69 16.92
CA LYS A 114 -2.49 14.71 15.87
C LYS A 114 -2.58 16.13 16.43
N ALA A 115 -3.46 16.38 17.40
CA ALA A 115 -3.61 17.68 18.05
C ALA A 115 -2.36 18.05 18.87
N THR A 116 -1.76 17.08 19.57
CA THR A 116 -0.52 17.26 20.32
C THR A 116 0.61 17.68 19.39
N ILE A 117 0.80 16.95 18.28
CA ILE A 117 1.82 17.27 17.29
C ILE A 117 1.57 18.65 16.66
N THR A 118 0.30 19.03 16.42
CA THR A 118 -0.05 20.34 15.87
C THR A 118 0.28 21.48 16.86
N ILE A 119 0.08 21.26 18.16
CA ILE A 119 0.40 22.23 19.21
C ILE A 119 1.91 22.39 19.37
N ASP A 120 2.69 21.31 19.20
CA ASP A 120 4.16 21.37 19.26
C ASP A 120 4.80 22.23 18.17
N GLU A 121 4.05 22.53 17.10
CA GLU A 121 4.47 23.40 16.02
C GLU A 121 4.23 24.89 16.32
N ILE A 122 3.58 25.24 17.44
CA ILE A 122 3.36 26.64 17.84
C ILE A 122 4.71 27.35 18.04
N VAL A 123 4.83 28.55 17.45
CA VAL A 123 6.03 29.37 17.53
C VAL A 123 5.91 30.29 18.74
N ASN A 124 6.71 30.01 19.77
CA ASN A 124 6.75 30.81 20.99
C ASN A 124 7.80 31.93 20.87
N PHE A 125 7.40 33.17 21.18
CA PHE A 125 8.29 34.33 21.22
C PHE A 125 8.56 34.73 22.66
N SER A 126 9.83 34.94 23.02
CA SER A 126 10.20 35.46 24.33
C SER A 126 9.90 36.96 24.40
N VAL A 127 9.14 37.37 25.40
CA VAL A 127 8.79 38.76 25.70
C VAL A 127 9.40 39.13 27.04
N ASN A 128 9.94 40.35 27.13
CA ASN A 128 10.40 40.91 28.40
C ASN A 128 9.41 42.01 28.82
N ASP A 129 8.68 41.75 29.90
CA ASP A 129 7.64 42.65 30.40
C ASP A 129 8.21 43.99 30.89
N GLU A 130 9.43 43.98 31.46
CA GLU A 130 10.11 45.20 31.92
C GLU A 130 10.49 46.10 30.73
N LEU A 131 11.04 45.51 29.67
CA LEU A 131 11.35 46.24 28.44
C LEU A 131 10.08 46.74 27.75
N THR A 132 9.00 45.96 27.79
CA THR A 132 7.69 46.37 27.26
C THR A 132 7.13 47.57 28.01
N ALA A 133 7.18 47.55 29.34
CA ALA A 133 6.76 48.66 30.20
C ALA A 133 7.58 49.94 29.98
N ALA A 134 8.81 49.83 29.48
CA ALA A 134 9.67 50.97 29.14
C ALA A 134 9.33 51.63 27.77
N ILE A 135 8.43 51.04 26.98
CA ILE A 135 8.04 51.54 25.65
C ILE A 135 6.52 51.54 25.40
N ASP A 136 5.72 51.32 26.43
CA ASP A 136 4.25 51.27 26.36
C ASP A 136 3.62 52.61 25.93
N THR A 137 4.26 53.73 26.26
CA THR A 137 3.74 55.09 26.12
C THR A 137 4.70 55.98 25.31
N PRO A 138 4.18 56.99 24.57
CA PRO A 138 5.01 57.87 23.75
C PRO A 138 6.12 58.60 24.52
N GLU A 139 5.86 58.98 25.76
CA GLU A 139 6.81 59.66 26.66
C GLU A 139 7.96 58.73 27.05
N LYS A 140 7.64 57.51 27.50
CA LYS A 140 8.66 56.50 27.84
C LYS A 140 9.49 56.10 26.63
N ILE A 141 8.89 56.02 25.43
CA ILE A 141 9.65 55.80 24.19
C ILE A 141 10.72 56.89 24.00
N ALA A 142 10.37 58.17 24.19
CA ALA A 142 11.32 59.28 24.02
C ALA A 142 12.47 59.22 25.04
N ILE A 143 12.18 58.79 26.28
CA ILE A 143 13.19 58.57 27.32
C ILE A 143 14.10 57.40 26.96
N THR A 144 13.52 56.25 26.61
CA THR A 144 14.24 55.01 26.27
C THR A 144 15.12 55.17 25.04
N MET A 145 14.71 55.99 24.06
CA MET A 145 15.54 56.34 22.89
C MET A 145 16.85 57.06 23.26
N ARG A 146 16.88 57.80 24.37
CA ARG A 146 18.08 58.49 24.86
C ARG A 146 19.03 57.57 25.62
N ILE A 147 18.63 56.33 25.90
CA ILE A 147 19.42 55.33 26.63
C ILE A 147 19.89 54.26 25.64
N PRO A 148 21.15 54.33 25.14
CA PRO A 148 21.63 53.43 24.09
C PRO A 148 21.58 51.95 24.49
N ALA A 149 21.81 51.63 25.76
CA ALA A 149 21.78 50.26 26.28
C ALA A 149 20.37 49.63 26.17
N LEU A 150 19.33 50.33 26.62
CA LEU A 150 17.95 49.84 26.55
C LEU A 150 17.45 49.77 25.10
N SER A 151 17.75 50.79 24.30
CA SER A 151 17.44 50.78 22.86
C SER A 151 18.06 49.57 22.15
N GLY A 152 19.33 49.26 22.45
CA GLY A 152 20.01 48.09 21.93
C GLY A 152 19.39 46.76 22.36
N GLN A 153 18.90 46.64 23.60
CA GLN A 153 18.21 45.44 24.10
C GLN A 153 16.85 45.22 23.41
N ILE A 154 16.09 46.30 23.19
CA ILE A 154 14.81 46.25 22.46
C ILE A 154 15.04 45.84 21.01
N GLU A 155 16.03 46.45 20.34
CA GLU A 155 16.40 46.09 18.96
C GLU A 155 16.94 44.66 18.86
N ALA A 156 17.69 44.18 19.84
CA ALA A 156 18.16 42.80 19.91
C ALA A 156 16.99 41.81 20.05
N SER A 157 16.00 42.12 20.88
CA SER A 157 14.80 41.30 21.05
C SER A 157 14.00 41.22 19.74
N ALA A 158 13.77 42.35 19.09
CA ALA A 158 13.12 42.39 17.78
C ALA A 158 13.91 41.60 16.71
N ARG A 159 15.25 41.65 16.75
CA ARG A 159 16.11 40.87 15.85
C ARG A 159 15.97 39.37 16.07
N VAL A 160 15.84 38.91 17.32
CA VAL A 160 15.60 37.49 17.63
C VAL A 160 14.28 37.04 17.02
N TRP A 161 13.21 37.84 17.18
CA TRP A 161 11.90 37.54 16.59
C TRP A 161 11.95 37.50 15.05
N ILE A 162 12.61 38.47 14.41
CA ILE A 162 12.83 38.49 12.95
C ILE A 162 13.52 37.23 12.46
N LYS A 163 14.61 36.82 13.11
CA LYS A 163 15.33 35.58 12.76
C LYS A 163 14.47 34.33 12.93
N GLN A 164 13.62 34.31 13.96
CA GLN A 164 12.71 33.20 14.21
C GLN A 164 11.62 33.11 13.14
N ILE A 165 11.03 34.24 12.74
CA ILE A 165 10.06 34.31 11.64
C ILE A 165 10.72 33.92 10.31
N GLU A 166 11.92 34.44 10.04
CA GLU A 166 12.71 34.10 8.85
C GLU A 166 12.94 32.60 8.75
N LYS A 167 13.36 31.95 9.85
CA LYS A 167 13.55 30.50 9.89
C LYS A 167 12.27 29.73 9.53
N VAL A 168 11.12 30.16 10.03
CA VAL A 168 9.82 29.52 9.74
C VAL A 168 9.46 29.68 8.27
N ILE A 169 9.60 30.89 7.73
CA ILE A 169 9.35 31.20 6.32
C ILE A 169 10.28 30.39 5.41
N THR A 170 11.58 30.36 5.69
CA THR A 170 12.55 29.61 4.89
C THR A 170 12.20 28.12 4.89
N GLN A 171 11.87 27.54 6.05
CA GLN A 171 11.43 26.14 6.13
C GLN A 171 10.15 25.86 5.33
N TYR A 172 9.20 26.80 5.30
CA TYR A 172 7.97 26.67 4.52
C TYR A 172 8.22 26.70 3.01
N THR A 173 9.14 27.55 2.55
CA THR A 173 9.48 27.68 1.12
C THR A 173 10.36 26.55 0.58
N GLN A 174 10.95 25.73 1.45
CA GLN A 174 11.81 24.63 1.03
C GLN A 174 11.01 23.50 0.37
N LEU A 175 11.56 22.97 -0.73
CA LEU A 175 11.05 21.77 -1.38
C LEU A 175 11.02 20.60 -0.39
N ARG A 176 9.82 20.06 -0.16
CA ARG A 176 9.60 18.93 0.74
C ARG A 176 10.19 17.66 0.14
N ARG A 177 11.05 16.99 0.91
CA ARG A 177 11.40 15.59 0.65
C ARG A 177 10.36 14.71 1.34
N GLU A 178 9.32 14.33 0.61
CA GLU A 178 8.28 13.47 1.14
C GLU A 178 8.73 12.00 1.11
N ASN A 179 8.34 11.25 2.15
CA ASN A 179 8.47 9.80 2.13
C ASN A 179 7.62 9.23 0.99
N GLU A 180 8.14 8.20 0.35
CA GLU A 180 7.59 7.77 -0.94
C GLU A 180 6.27 6.98 -0.87
N PHE A 181 5.85 6.60 0.33
CA PHE A 181 4.59 5.93 0.66
C PHE A 181 3.68 6.81 1.51
N VAL A 182 3.72 8.12 1.27
CA VAL A 182 2.84 9.07 1.93
C VAL A 182 1.48 9.06 1.24
N GLY A 183 0.42 8.83 2.04
CA GLY A 183 -0.96 8.90 1.59
C GLY A 183 -1.59 10.28 1.78
N PRO A 184 -2.85 10.49 1.31
CA PRO A 184 -3.51 11.79 1.32
C PRO A 184 -3.68 12.42 2.72
N MET A 185 -3.84 11.59 3.75
CA MET A 185 -4.06 12.05 5.14
C MET A 185 -2.88 12.84 5.71
N ILE A 186 -1.65 12.52 5.28
CA ILE A 186 -0.45 13.22 5.74
C ILE A 186 -0.39 14.64 5.18
N GLU A 187 -0.96 14.88 3.99
CA GLU A 187 -1.01 16.22 3.41
C GLU A 187 -1.92 17.13 4.25
N MET A 188 -3.06 16.60 4.70
CA MET A 188 -3.93 17.32 5.64
C MET A 188 -3.21 17.68 6.93
N GLU A 189 -2.49 16.72 7.52
CA GLU A 189 -1.72 16.96 8.74
C GLU A 189 -0.64 18.02 8.54
N TYR A 190 0.06 17.99 7.40
CA TYR A 190 1.04 19.02 7.05
C TYR A 190 0.41 20.41 7.03
N TRP A 191 -0.69 20.61 6.30
CA TRP A 191 -1.34 21.91 6.18
C TRP A 191 -1.91 22.40 7.52
N ARG A 192 -2.40 21.49 8.37
CA ARG A 192 -2.82 21.81 9.75
C ARG A 192 -1.66 22.32 10.60
N LYS A 193 -0.49 21.68 10.51
CA LYS A 193 0.72 22.13 11.21
C LYS A 193 1.17 23.51 10.73
N GLN A 194 1.24 23.73 9.42
CA GLN A 194 1.61 25.05 8.86
C GLN A 194 0.61 26.13 9.27
N LEU A 195 -0.69 25.82 9.24
CA LEU A 195 -1.73 26.74 9.71
C LEU A 195 -1.52 27.11 11.18
N ALA A 196 -1.23 26.14 12.06
CA ALA A 196 -0.94 26.40 13.47
C ALA A 196 0.30 27.29 13.65
N ARG A 197 1.39 27.00 12.91
CA ARG A 197 2.63 27.81 12.90
C ARG A 197 2.35 29.26 12.54
N PHE A 198 1.83 29.52 11.35
CA PHE A 198 1.62 30.90 10.89
C PHE A 198 0.52 31.61 11.68
N THR A 199 -0.51 30.91 12.15
CA THR A 199 -1.52 31.50 13.04
C THR A 199 -0.91 31.90 14.38
N SER A 200 0.01 31.12 14.94
CA SER A 200 0.70 31.50 16.18
C SER A 200 1.57 32.74 16.02
N ILE A 201 2.29 32.86 14.90
CA ILE A 201 3.08 34.05 14.58
C ILE A 201 2.15 35.26 14.42
N LEU A 202 1.07 35.13 13.62
CA LEU A 202 0.12 36.22 13.40
C LEU A 202 -0.58 36.65 14.70
N LYS A 203 -0.90 35.71 15.60
CA LYS A 203 -1.43 36.05 16.93
C LYS A 203 -0.42 36.88 17.72
N PHE A 204 0.87 36.52 17.67
CA PHE A 204 1.93 37.28 18.33
C PHE A 204 2.12 38.67 17.71
N THR A 205 2.17 38.79 16.38
CA THR A 205 2.39 40.10 15.72
C THR A 205 1.25 41.09 15.98
N ASN A 206 0.03 40.59 16.19
CA ASN A 206 -1.13 41.39 16.58
C ASN A 206 -1.19 41.77 18.07
N THR A 207 -0.28 41.27 18.91
CA THR A 207 -0.27 41.65 20.34
C THR A 207 0.12 43.11 20.54
N LEU A 208 -0.42 43.74 21.58
CA LEU A 208 -0.05 45.10 21.98
C LEU A 208 1.46 45.21 22.24
N THR A 209 2.03 44.23 22.96
CA THR A 209 3.45 44.15 23.25
C THR A 209 4.31 44.19 21.99
N CYS A 210 4.03 43.33 21.01
CA CYS A 210 4.77 43.33 19.75
C CYS A 210 4.64 44.68 19.02
N ASN A 211 3.43 45.25 18.98
CA ASN A 211 3.20 46.56 18.38
C ASN A 211 4.00 47.70 19.05
N HIS A 212 4.21 47.65 20.37
CA HIS A 212 5.07 48.62 21.06
C HIS A 212 6.53 48.52 20.59
N TYR A 213 7.07 47.30 20.48
CA TYR A 213 8.42 47.06 19.94
C TYR A 213 8.55 47.54 18.50
N VAL A 214 7.59 47.20 17.63
CA VAL A 214 7.58 47.61 16.21
C VAL A 214 7.51 49.15 16.09
N ASN A 215 6.71 49.80 16.92
CA ASN A 215 6.64 51.26 16.97
C ASN A 215 7.94 51.91 17.46
N PHE A 216 8.60 51.29 18.44
CA PHE A 216 9.90 51.76 18.92
C PHE A 216 10.97 51.67 17.82
N ILE A 217 11.13 50.50 17.18
CA ILE A 217 12.12 50.30 16.10
C ILE A 217 11.86 51.23 14.89
N ARG A 218 10.59 51.57 14.63
CA ARG A 218 10.18 52.58 13.63
C ARG A 218 10.68 53.98 14.00
N LYS A 219 10.49 54.40 15.26
CA LYS A 219 10.91 55.73 15.74
C LYS A 219 12.42 55.92 15.75
N ILE A 220 13.19 54.87 16.11
CA ILE A 220 14.67 54.91 16.04
C ILE A 220 15.20 54.74 14.60
N LYS A 221 14.33 54.60 13.59
CA LYS A 221 14.69 54.37 12.18
C LYS A 221 15.61 53.17 11.98
N SER A 222 15.39 52.09 12.74
CA SER A 222 16.19 50.87 12.61
C SER A 222 16.01 50.24 11.24
N ARG A 223 17.08 49.66 10.69
CA ARG A 223 17.04 48.86 9.45
C ARG A 223 16.10 47.66 9.55
N PHE A 224 15.84 47.16 10.76
CA PHE A 224 14.98 46.00 11.00
C PHE A 224 13.49 46.30 10.79
N PHE A 225 13.06 47.57 10.83
CA PHE A 225 11.67 47.92 10.60
C PHE A 225 11.18 47.50 9.21
N LYS A 226 11.97 47.74 8.15
CA LYS A 226 11.61 47.33 6.79
C LYS A 226 11.54 45.81 6.65
N VAL A 227 12.47 45.08 7.28
CA VAL A 227 12.49 43.62 7.27
C VAL A 227 11.26 43.05 7.98
N TRP A 228 10.90 43.63 9.13
CA TRP A 228 9.71 43.25 9.88
C TRP A 228 8.43 43.38 9.05
N MET A 229 8.23 44.54 8.41
CA MET A 229 7.03 44.78 7.59
C MET A 229 6.89 43.77 6.45
N LEU A 230 8.00 43.46 5.75
CA LEU A 230 8.00 42.46 4.68
C LEU A 230 7.65 41.06 5.21
N GLN A 231 8.22 40.68 6.36
CA GLN A 231 7.96 39.38 6.98
C GLN A 231 6.53 39.26 7.51
N ASP A 232 5.97 40.32 8.09
CA ASP A 232 4.59 40.34 8.61
C ASP A 232 3.57 40.19 7.47
N GLU A 233 3.80 40.86 6.33
CA GLU A 233 3.02 40.67 5.12
C GLU A 233 3.14 39.23 4.59
N GLN A 234 4.35 38.69 4.53
CA GLN A 234 4.59 37.32 4.06
C GLN A 234 3.92 36.28 4.97
N VAL A 235 4.00 36.45 6.30
CA VAL A 235 3.31 35.59 7.28
C VAL A 235 1.80 35.64 7.08
N THR A 236 1.24 36.83 6.87
CA THR A 236 -0.20 37.01 6.62
C THR A 236 -0.64 36.28 5.34
N ASN A 237 0.14 36.41 4.27
CA ASN A 237 -0.12 35.74 3.00
C ASN A 237 -0.03 34.22 3.12
N SER A 238 1.06 33.69 3.70
CA SER A 238 1.24 32.24 3.93
C SER A 238 0.17 31.66 4.87
N ARG A 239 -0.28 32.42 5.88
CA ARG A 239 -1.39 32.01 6.74
C ARG A 239 -2.69 31.87 5.94
N ASN A 240 -3.01 32.83 5.09
CA ASN A 240 -4.24 32.82 4.29
C ASN A 240 -4.24 31.65 3.30
N GLU A 241 -3.09 31.35 2.68
CA GLU A 241 -2.90 30.14 1.89
C GLU A 241 -3.17 28.87 2.71
N CYS A 242 -2.58 28.76 3.92
CA CYS A 242 -2.80 27.61 4.79
C CYS A 242 -4.27 27.45 5.20
N VAL A 243 -4.99 28.53 5.48
CA VAL A 243 -6.42 28.48 5.83
C VAL A 243 -7.24 27.89 4.68
N ASP A 244 -7.01 28.39 3.45
CA ASP A 244 -7.75 27.93 2.28
C ASP A 244 -7.45 26.45 2.00
N ASN A 245 -6.17 26.07 2.00
CA ASN A 245 -5.74 24.70 1.76
C ASN A 245 -6.29 23.73 2.83
N VAL A 246 -6.28 24.11 4.11
CA VAL A 246 -6.89 23.27 5.18
C VAL A 246 -8.39 23.12 4.96
N LYS A 247 -9.10 24.20 4.59
CA LYS A 247 -10.55 24.15 4.34
C LYS A 247 -10.90 23.15 3.23
N PHE A 248 -10.17 23.18 2.12
CA PHE A 248 -10.40 22.26 1.00
C PHE A 248 -9.93 20.85 1.26
N LEU A 249 -8.79 20.65 1.91
CA LEU A 249 -8.34 19.30 2.23
C LEU A 249 -9.24 18.63 3.27
N TYR A 250 -9.80 19.38 4.22
CA TYR A 250 -10.78 18.87 5.18
C TYR A 250 -12.06 18.36 4.48
N SER A 251 -12.50 19.00 3.39
CA SER A 251 -13.63 18.49 2.62
C SER A 251 -13.30 17.20 1.84
N LEU A 252 -12.03 16.93 1.56
CA LEU A 252 -11.55 15.68 0.95
C LEU A 252 -11.36 14.54 1.97
N GLU A 253 -11.24 14.84 3.26
CA GLU A 253 -10.95 13.85 4.32
C GLU A 253 -11.91 12.65 4.27
N LYS A 254 -13.22 12.95 4.26
CA LYS A 254 -14.30 11.95 4.18
C LYS A 254 -14.19 11.06 2.93
N TYR A 255 -13.73 11.61 1.81
CA TYR A 255 -13.59 10.85 0.56
C TYR A 255 -12.30 10.04 0.50
N CYS A 256 -11.27 10.44 1.26
CA CYS A 256 -10.01 9.70 1.37
C CYS A 256 -10.09 8.56 2.39
N GLU A 257 -10.96 8.67 3.40
CA GLU A 257 -11.12 7.69 4.48
C GLU A 257 -11.34 6.23 4.01
N PRO A 258 -12.16 5.94 2.97
CA PRO A 258 -12.30 4.58 2.45
C PRO A 258 -10.99 3.96 1.96
N LEU A 259 -10.01 4.75 1.50
CA LEU A 259 -8.67 4.27 1.13
C LEU A 259 -7.88 3.74 2.34
N TYR A 260 -8.32 4.03 3.56
CA TYR A 260 -7.69 3.60 4.80
C TYR A 260 -8.46 2.48 5.52
N ARG A 261 -9.77 2.39 5.31
CA ARG A 261 -10.62 1.44 6.04
C ARG A 261 -11.07 0.25 5.20
N CYS A 262 -11.20 0.42 3.88
CA CYS A 262 -11.73 -0.61 3.00
C CYS A 262 -10.64 -1.50 2.41
N ASP A 263 -11.01 -2.75 2.15
CA ASP A 263 -10.23 -3.66 1.31
C ASP A 263 -10.25 -3.21 -0.16
N PRO A 264 -9.23 -3.59 -0.96
CA PRO A 264 -9.18 -3.32 -2.40
C PRO A 264 -10.44 -3.72 -3.19
N THR A 265 -11.26 -4.63 -2.67
CA THR A 265 -12.55 -5.03 -3.26
C THR A 265 -13.59 -3.92 -3.26
N LYS A 266 -13.63 -3.08 -2.20
CA LYS A 266 -14.65 -2.03 -2.00
C LYS A 266 -14.15 -0.62 -2.34
N ILE A 267 -12.84 -0.40 -2.37
CA ILE A 267 -12.26 0.90 -2.76
C ILE A 267 -12.82 1.42 -4.10
N PRO A 268 -13.00 0.60 -5.16
CA PRO A 268 -13.46 1.11 -6.45
C PRO A 268 -14.80 1.84 -6.42
N ASP A 269 -15.70 1.45 -5.53
CA ASP A 269 -17.04 2.05 -5.40
C ASP A 269 -16.96 3.50 -4.89
N HIS A 270 -15.86 3.86 -4.21
CA HIS A 270 -15.64 5.19 -3.66
C HIS A 270 -14.80 6.10 -4.57
N LEU A 271 -14.10 5.54 -5.59
CA LEU A 271 -13.22 6.31 -6.48
C LEU A 271 -13.92 7.42 -7.26
N PRO A 272 -15.14 7.21 -7.83
CA PRO A 272 -15.83 8.28 -8.53
C PRO A 272 -16.13 9.48 -7.62
N GLY A 273 -16.55 9.22 -6.38
CA GLY A 273 -16.81 10.27 -5.40
C GLY A 273 -15.55 11.05 -5.04
N LEU A 274 -14.45 10.33 -4.77
CA LEU A 274 -13.16 10.93 -4.45
C LEU A 274 -12.61 11.80 -5.59
N LEU A 275 -12.60 11.29 -6.83
CA LEU A 275 -12.06 12.04 -7.95
C LEU A 275 -12.92 13.26 -8.33
N ASN A 276 -14.25 13.16 -8.18
CA ASN A 276 -15.12 14.34 -8.31
C ASN A 276 -14.85 15.36 -7.20
N ALA A 277 -14.61 14.93 -5.96
CA ALA A 277 -14.26 15.86 -4.88
C ALA A 277 -12.91 16.57 -5.17
N ILE A 278 -11.91 15.84 -5.69
CA ILE A 278 -10.63 16.42 -6.13
C ILE A 278 -10.85 17.41 -7.28
N ARG A 279 -11.70 17.08 -8.27
CA ARG A 279 -12.10 18.01 -9.34
C ARG A 279 -12.68 19.30 -8.76
N MET A 280 -13.65 19.21 -7.85
CA MET A 280 -14.26 20.38 -7.21
C MET A 280 -13.25 21.25 -6.46
N VAL A 281 -12.32 20.64 -5.72
CA VAL A 281 -11.24 21.39 -5.06
C VAL A 281 -10.34 22.10 -6.07
N CYS A 282 -9.99 21.43 -7.16
CA CYS A 282 -9.18 22.02 -8.22
C CYS A 282 -9.88 23.22 -8.88
N THR A 283 -11.18 23.14 -9.13
CA THR A 283 -11.93 24.22 -9.80
C THR A 283 -12.27 25.39 -8.88
N THR A 284 -12.44 25.15 -7.57
CA THR A 284 -12.98 26.15 -6.64
C THR A 284 -11.91 26.79 -5.74
N SER A 285 -10.80 26.12 -5.48
CA SER A 285 -9.78 26.65 -4.56
C SER A 285 -8.99 27.81 -5.16
N ARG A 286 -8.56 28.74 -4.31
CA ARG A 286 -7.78 29.91 -4.75
C ARG A 286 -6.29 29.61 -4.78
N TYR A 287 -5.82 28.80 -3.84
CA TYR A 287 -4.40 28.50 -3.67
C TYR A 287 -4.02 27.05 -4.03
N TYR A 288 -4.99 26.12 -4.06
CA TYR A 288 -4.78 24.70 -4.36
C TYR A 288 -5.10 24.32 -5.81
N ASN A 289 -5.51 25.27 -6.65
CA ASN A 289 -5.96 25.07 -8.04
C ASN A 289 -4.81 24.90 -9.05
N ASN A 290 -3.60 24.62 -8.59
CA ASN A 290 -2.44 24.44 -9.45
C ASN A 290 -2.21 22.94 -9.76
N THR A 291 -1.72 22.68 -10.97
CA THR A 291 -1.43 21.33 -11.48
C THR A 291 -0.53 20.53 -10.55
N ALA A 292 0.45 21.17 -9.91
CA ALA A 292 1.39 20.50 -9.01
C ALA A 292 0.69 19.93 -7.77
N SER A 293 -0.24 20.69 -7.17
CA SER A 293 -0.98 20.28 -5.97
C SER A 293 -1.95 19.14 -6.28
N VAL A 294 -2.66 19.23 -7.40
CA VAL A 294 -3.56 18.16 -7.87
C VAL A 294 -2.77 16.89 -8.18
N THR A 295 -1.66 17.01 -8.91
CA THR A 295 -0.77 15.88 -9.22
C THR A 295 -0.27 15.23 -7.93
N ALA A 296 0.21 16.03 -6.97
CA ALA A 296 0.69 15.51 -5.68
C ALA A 296 -0.39 14.77 -4.91
N MET A 297 -1.64 15.27 -4.92
CA MET A 297 -2.78 14.60 -4.28
C MET A 297 -3.09 13.26 -4.96
N LEU A 298 -3.16 13.22 -6.28
CA LEU A 298 -3.42 11.99 -7.04
C LEU A 298 -2.31 10.95 -6.86
N VAL A 299 -1.04 11.39 -6.81
CA VAL A 299 0.11 10.52 -6.47
C VAL A 299 -0.05 9.91 -5.08
N LYS A 300 -0.49 10.71 -4.09
CA LYS A 300 -0.75 10.23 -2.72
C LYS A 300 -1.89 9.22 -2.67
N VAL A 301 -2.96 9.43 -3.45
CA VAL A 301 -4.05 8.46 -3.63
C VAL A 301 -3.50 7.14 -4.19
N SER A 302 -2.72 7.18 -5.28
CA SER A 302 -2.08 6.00 -5.87
C SER A 302 -1.20 5.26 -4.84
N ASN A 303 -0.36 5.98 -4.10
CA ASN A 303 0.51 5.40 -3.06
C ASN A 303 -0.32 4.67 -2.01
N GLN A 304 -1.41 5.29 -1.52
CA GLN A 304 -2.26 4.70 -0.50
C GLN A 304 -2.97 3.44 -1.01
N MET A 305 -3.40 3.41 -2.27
CA MET A 305 -3.99 2.23 -2.90
C MET A 305 -2.97 1.08 -3.01
N ILE A 306 -1.72 1.37 -3.39
CA ILE A 306 -0.63 0.37 -3.41
C ILE A 306 -0.40 -0.20 -2.01
N ILE A 307 -0.37 0.65 -0.97
CA ILE A 307 -0.21 0.20 0.43
C ILE A 307 -1.35 -0.75 0.81
N ARG A 308 -2.60 -0.43 0.45
CA ARG A 308 -3.75 -1.30 0.73
C ARG A 308 -3.68 -2.61 -0.04
N CYS A 309 -3.31 -2.59 -1.31
CA CYS A 309 -3.10 -3.82 -2.09
C CYS A 309 -2.04 -4.73 -1.46
N ARG A 310 -0.89 -4.16 -1.06
CA ARG A 310 0.18 -4.93 -0.39
C ARG A 310 -0.31 -5.56 0.92
N THR A 311 -1.02 -4.77 1.73
CA THR A 311 -1.58 -5.20 3.02
C THR A 311 -2.64 -6.30 2.85
N TYR A 312 -3.48 -6.19 1.83
CA TYR A 312 -4.49 -7.18 1.49
C TYR A 312 -3.87 -8.51 1.01
N ILE A 313 -2.84 -8.44 0.16
CA ILE A 313 -2.14 -9.62 -0.34
C ILE A 313 -1.40 -10.33 0.81
N ASN A 314 -0.70 -9.59 1.68
CA ASN A 314 0.09 -10.15 2.77
C ASN A 314 -0.69 -10.41 4.08
N CYS A 315 -2.02 -10.25 4.06
CA CYS A 315 -2.90 -10.43 5.23
C CYS A 315 -2.44 -9.63 6.46
N ASP A 316 -2.27 -8.31 6.31
CA ASP A 316 -1.77 -7.43 7.36
C ASP A 316 -0.37 -7.83 7.90
N GLY A 317 0.49 -8.29 6.99
CA GLY A 317 1.85 -8.75 7.31
C GLY A 317 1.92 -10.13 7.98
N ARG A 318 0.81 -10.85 8.13
CA ARG A 318 0.78 -12.18 8.76
C ARG A 318 1.30 -13.29 7.83
N LYS A 319 1.22 -13.10 6.51
CA LYS A 319 1.59 -14.11 5.52
C LYS A 319 2.36 -13.50 4.36
N THR A 320 3.29 -14.26 3.78
CA THR A 320 3.93 -13.90 2.51
C THR A 320 3.04 -14.33 1.34
N VAL A 321 3.38 -13.86 0.13
CA VAL A 321 2.77 -14.32 -1.13
C VAL A 321 2.93 -15.83 -1.29
N TRP A 322 4.07 -16.39 -0.87
CA TRP A 322 4.41 -17.80 -1.08
C TRP A 322 3.81 -18.75 -0.03
N ASN A 323 3.43 -18.24 1.14
CA ASN A 323 2.91 -19.03 2.28
C ASN A 323 1.36 -19.03 2.34
N GLN A 324 0.72 -18.95 1.18
CA GLN A 324 -0.74 -18.95 1.02
C GLN A 324 -1.14 -19.95 -0.06
N LYS A 325 -2.42 -20.34 -0.12
CA LYS A 325 -2.89 -21.16 -1.23
C LYS A 325 -2.75 -20.36 -2.53
N LYS A 326 -2.19 -20.99 -3.56
CA LYS A 326 -1.89 -20.32 -4.84
C LYS A 326 -3.15 -19.67 -5.45
N VAL A 327 -4.28 -20.37 -5.41
CA VAL A 327 -5.59 -19.89 -5.90
C VAL A 327 -6.04 -18.62 -5.17
N ASP A 328 -5.88 -18.57 -3.84
CA ASP A 328 -6.27 -17.41 -3.03
C ASP A 328 -5.42 -16.18 -3.42
N ILE A 329 -4.12 -16.36 -3.65
CA ILE A 329 -3.22 -15.27 -4.07
C ILE A 329 -3.56 -14.77 -5.47
N LEU A 330 -3.80 -15.68 -6.42
CA LEU A 330 -4.19 -15.30 -7.78
C LEU A 330 -5.47 -14.47 -7.77
N HIS A 331 -6.47 -14.87 -6.96
CA HIS A 331 -7.69 -14.10 -6.78
C HIS A 331 -7.42 -12.71 -6.16
N LYS A 332 -6.62 -12.64 -5.10
CA LYS A 332 -6.27 -11.37 -4.46
C LYS A 332 -5.52 -10.43 -5.40
N ILE A 333 -4.57 -10.95 -6.17
CA ILE A 333 -3.83 -10.17 -7.16
C ILE A 333 -4.78 -9.64 -8.24
N LYS A 334 -5.69 -10.48 -8.75
CA LYS A 334 -6.71 -10.05 -9.72
C LYS A 334 -7.53 -8.86 -9.20
N VAL A 335 -7.97 -8.91 -7.93
CA VAL A 335 -8.67 -7.78 -7.29
C VAL A 335 -7.81 -6.51 -7.29
N CYS A 336 -6.51 -6.62 -6.98
CA CYS A 336 -5.60 -5.48 -6.98
C CYS A 336 -5.34 -4.92 -8.39
N LEU A 337 -5.27 -5.77 -9.41
CA LEU A 337 -5.16 -5.36 -10.82
C LEU A 337 -6.44 -4.65 -11.27
N ASP A 338 -7.61 -5.20 -10.95
CA ASP A 338 -8.91 -4.58 -11.24
C ASP A 338 -9.04 -3.21 -10.58
N LEU A 339 -8.54 -3.05 -9.36
CA LEU A 339 -8.50 -1.75 -8.68
C LEU A 339 -7.70 -0.71 -9.46
N TYR A 340 -6.53 -1.09 -9.99
CA TYR A 340 -5.72 -0.21 -10.83
C TYR A 340 -6.48 0.23 -12.09
N PHE A 341 -7.07 -0.74 -12.80
CA PHE A 341 -7.83 -0.44 -14.03
C PHE A 341 -9.03 0.47 -13.75
N LYS A 342 -9.80 0.20 -12.70
CA LYS A 342 -10.94 1.04 -12.31
C LYS A 342 -10.51 2.46 -11.93
N TYR A 343 -9.39 2.61 -11.23
CA TYR A 343 -8.84 3.93 -10.90
C TYR A 343 -8.47 4.73 -12.15
N TYR A 344 -7.73 4.11 -13.08
CA TYR A 344 -7.36 4.74 -14.35
C TYR A 344 -8.59 5.13 -15.18
N GLN A 345 -9.57 4.23 -15.29
CA GLN A 345 -10.83 4.49 -16.00
C GLN A 345 -11.61 5.65 -15.38
N CYS A 346 -11.75 5.68 -14.05
CA CYS A 346 -12.45 6.77 -13.37
C CYS A 346 -11.74 8.11 -13.59
N PHE A 347 -10.40 8.14 -13.53
CA PHE A 347 -9.62 9.35 -13.81
C PHE A 347 -9.87 9.87 -15.24
N LYS A 348 -9.80 8.98 -16.24
CA LYS A 348 -10.10 9.32 -17.65
C LYS A 348 -11.52 9.82 -17.84
N GLN A 349 -12.49 9.21 -17.15
CA GLN A 349 -13.87 9.64 -17.21
C GLN A 349 -14.05 11.05 -16.62
N ILE A 350 -13.36 11.36 -15.52
CA ILE A 350 -13.40 12.69 -14.92
C ILE A 350 -12.80 13.75 -15.85
N GLN A 351 -11.65 13.47 -16.48
CA GLN A 351 -11.07 14.38 -17.48
C GLN A 351 -12.06 14.69 -18.61
N LYS A 352 -12.70 13.67 -19.20
CA LYS A 352 -13.74 13.86 -20.23
C LYS A 352 -14.92 14.69 -19.73
N ASN A 353 -15.36 14.46 -18.49
CA ASN A 353 -16.46 15.20 -17.88
C ASN A 353 -16.09 16.67 -17.59
N MET A 354 -14.81 16.98 -17.39
CA MET A 354 -14.30 18.35 -17.24
C MET A 354 -14.29 19.06 -18.60
N GLU A 355 -13.76 18.40 -19.63
CA GLU A 355 -13.77 18.92 -21.01
C GLU A 355 -15.19 19.23 -21.49
N ALA A 356 -16.13 18.30 -21.26
CA ALA A 356 -17.54 18.48 -21.62
C ALA A 356 -18.23 19.63 -20.86
N ALA A 357 -17.76 19.96 -19.65
CA ALA A 357 -18.25 21.08 -18.86
C ALA A 357 -17.57 22.42 -19.20
N GLY A 358 -16.59 22.43 -20.12
CA GLY A 358 -15.79 23.61 -20.42
C GLY A 358 -14.77 23.97 -19.33
N GLU A 359 -14.48 23.05 -18.42
CA GLU A 359 -13.47 23.21 -17.38
C GLU A 359 -12.08 22.86 -17.94
N GLN A 360 -11.03 23.50 -17.39
CA GLN A 360 -9.65 23.11 -17.66
C GLN A 360 -9.43 21.67 -17.15
N PRO A 361 -9.13 20.69 -18.02
CA PRO A 361 -8.92 19.31 -17.60
C PRO A 361 -7.67 19.22 -16.72
N PHE A 362 -7.56 18.12 -15.95
CA PHE A 362 -6.35 17.85 -15.18
C PHE A 362 -5.12 17.77 -16.11
N ASP A 363 -4.26 18.78 -16.06
CA ASP A 363 -2.97 18.82 -16.76
C ASP A 363 -1.88 17.99 -16.04
N CYS A 364 -2.26 16.83 -15.52
CA CYS A 364 -1.36 15.99 -14.72
C CYS A 364 -0.67 14.98 -15.64
N SER A 365 0.65 14.85 -15.53
CA SER A 365 1.36 13.78 -16.24
C SER A 365 1.00 12.41 -15.64
N GLU A 366 0.40 11.56 -16.47
CA GLU A 366 -0.02 10.20 -16.11
C GLU A 366 1.14 9.37 -15.58
N THR A 367 2.35 9.57 -16.13
CA THR A 367 3.56 8.89 -15.67
C THR A 367 3.83 9.15 -14.19
N TYR A 368 3.61 10.38 -13.71
CA TYR A 368 3.79 10.69 -12.29
C TYR A 368 2.68 10.08 -11.44
N VAL A 369 1.41 10.22 -11.86
CA VAL A 369 0.24 9.77 -11.08
C VAL A 369 0.16 8.25 -11.00
N PHE A 370 0.37 7.55 -12.12
CA PHE A 370 0.14 6.12 -12.25
C PHE A 370 1.43 5.31 -12.34
N GLY A 371 2.59 5.89 -12.63
CA GLY A 371 3.82 5.14 -12.88
C GLY A 371 4.24 4.19 -11.74
N LYS A 372 4.07 4.62 -10.48
CA LYS A 372 4.31 3.74 -9.31
C LYS A 372 3.32 2.58 -9.22
N PHE A 373 2.07 2.82 -9.61
CA PHE A 373 1.05 1.79 -9.60
C PHE A 373 1.23 0.83 -10.80
N GLU A 374 1.64 1.32 -11.96
CA GLU A 374 1.97 0.50 -13.13
C GLU A 374 3.18 -0.39 -12.86
N THR A 375 4.24 0.13 -12.23
CA THR A 375 5.38 -0.72 -11.82
C THR A 375 4.98 -1.76 -10.77
N PHE A 376 4.09 -1.43 -9.85
CA PHE A 376 3.52 -2.42 -8.92
C PHE A 376 2.65 -3.46 -9.63
N LYS A 377 1.81 -3.05 -10.60
CA LYS A 377 1.02 -3.95 -11.45
C LYS A 377 1.92 -4.95 -12.18
N GLN A 378 2.98 -4.48 -12.84
CA GLN A 378 3.95 -5.34 -13.52
C GLN A 378 4.61 -6.34 -12.57
N ARG A 379 4.89 -5.92 -11.33
CA ARG A 379 5.40 -6.84 -10.30
C ARG A 379 4.38 -7.93 -9.95
N LEU A 380 3.11 -7.58 -9.81
CA LEU A 380 2.04 -8.54 -9.54
C LEU A 380 1.84 -9.52 -10.71
N GLU A 381 1.92 -9.07 -11.96
CA GLU A 381 1.84 -9.92 -13.16
C GLU A 381 2.96 -10.96 -13.20
N LYS A 382 4.20 -10.58 -12.84
CA LYS A 382 5.32 -11.53 -12.73
C LYS A 382 5.10 -12.58 -11.63
N ILE A 383 4.51 -12.18 -10.50
CA ILE A 383 4.16 -13.11 -9.42
C ILE A 383 3.07 -14.09 -9.89
N VAL A 384 2.08 -13.61 -10.63
CA VAL A 384 1.04 -14.45 -11.26
C VAL A 384 1.68 -15.48 -12.17
N ASP A 385 2.59 -15.08 -13.07
CA ASP A 385 3.27 -15.99 -13.99
C ASP A 385 4.01 -17.11 -13.25
N VAL A 386 4.75 -16.78 -12.18
CA VAL A 386 5.44 -17.79 -11.34
C VAL A 386 4.45 -18.79 -10.74
N LEU A 387 3.32 -18.31 -10.22
CA LEU A 387 2.29 -19.17 -9.61
C LEU A 387 1.58 -20.04 -10.65
N GLU A 388 1.25 -19.48 -11.81
CA GLU A 388 0.59 -20.19 -12.91
C GLU A 388 1.48 -21.28 -13.49
N ILE A 389 2.77 -20.99 -13.74
CA ILE A 389 3.76 -22.00 -14.14
C ILE A 389 3.82 -23.13 -13.10
N THR A 390 3.89 -22.79 -11.82
CA THR A 390 3.96 -23.81 -10.75
C THR A 390 2.69 -24.67 -10.68
N ILE A 391 1.51 -24.10 -10.94
CA ILE A 391 0.25 -24.86 -11.01
C ILE A 391 0.25 -25.75 -12.25
N ARG A 392 0.61 -25.21 -13.42
CA ARG A 392 0.63 -25.93 -14.71
C ARG A 392 1.47 -27.20 -14.63
N TYR A 393 2.70 -27.11 -14.12
CA TYR A 393 3.62 -28.24 -14.05
C TYR A 393 3.41 -29.17 -12.84
N SER A 394 2.46 -28.86 -11.94
CA SER A 394 2.19 -29.73 -10.78
C SER A 394 1.64 -31.11 -11.16
N ILE A 395 1.03 -31.24 -12.35
CA ILE A 395 0.52 -32.50 -12.87
C ILE A 395 1.60 -33.57 -13.05
N LEU A 396 2.85 -33.15 -13.31
CA LEU A 396 3.99 -34.05 -13.52
C LEU A 396 4.25 -34.95 -12.32
N GLN A 397 4.04 -34.45 -11.09
CA GLN A 397 4.24 -35.24 -9.87
C GLN A 397 3.20 -36.34 -9.66
N SER A 398 2.03 -36.19 -10.27
CA SER A 398 0.94 -37.18 -10.20
C SER A 398 0.96 -38.17 -11.35
N SER A 399 1.83 -37.95 -12.35
CA SER A 399 1.96 -38.81 -13.52
C SER A 399 2.69 -40.10 -13.18
N THR A 400 2.28 -41.20 -13.81
CA THR A 400 2.90 -42.53 -13.65
C THR A 400 3.87 -42.87 -14.77
N ILE A 401 4.23 -41.90 -15.61
CA ILE A 401 5.20 -42.09 -16.70
C ILE A 401 6.59 -42.22 -16.06
N GLU A 402 7.31 -43.29 -16.39
CA GLU A 402 8.61 -43.60 -15.79
C GLU A 402 9.63 -42.49 -16.09
N GLY A 403 10.26 -41.92 -15.05
CA GLY A 403 11.26 -40.86 -15.16
C GLY A 403 10.69 -39.43 -15.27
N ILE A 404 9.36 -39.26 -15.35
CA ILE A 404 8.75 -37.92 -15.45
C ILE A 404 8.73 -37.17 -14.11
N ASP A 405 8.83 -37.91 -13.01
CA ASP A 405 8.84 -37.41 -11.64
C ASP A 405 10.07 -36.53 -11.38
N GLU A 406 11.21 -36.82 -12.02
CA GLU A 406 12.42 -35.98 -11.98
C GLU A 406 12.14 -34.54 -12.46
N PHE A 407 11.32 -34.38 -13.49
CA PHE A 407 10.90 -33.07 -13.99
C PHE A 407 9.92 -32.39 -13.04
N GLY A 408 9.00 -33.15 -12.42
CA GLY A 408 8.12 -32.63 -11.37
C GLY A 408 8.92 -32.04 -10.19
N ASP A 409 9.98 -32.72 -9.78
CA ASP A 409 10.89 -32.25 -8.73
C ASP A 409 11.75 -31.06 -9.18
N LEU A 410 12.20 -31.05 -10.44
CA LEU A 410 12.91 -29.91 -11.04
C LEU A 410 12.06 -28.64 -10.97
N PHE A 411 10.82 -28.65 -11.48
CA PHE A 411 9.93 -27.49 -11.44
C PHE A 411 9.61 -27.04 -10.01
N ASN A 412 9.44 -27.98 -9.08
CA ASN A 412 9.27 -27.65 -7.67
C ASN A 412 10.51 -27.00 -7.04
N ASN A 413 11.71 -27.42 -7.43
CA ASN A 413 12.95 -26.80 -6.97
C ASN A 413 13.12 -25.39 -7.55
N LEU A 414 12.73 -25.15 -8.80
CA LEU A 414 12.66 -23.80 -9.38
C LEU A 414 11.74 -22.89 -8.57
N TYR A 415 10.54 -23.36 -8.23
CA TYR A 415 9.61 -22.63 -7.37
C TYR A 415 10.18 -22.38 -5.96
N LYS A 416 10.82 -23.38 -5.33
CA LYS A 416 11.46 -23.23 -4.01
C LYS A 416 12.57 -22.19 -4.03
N THR A 417 13.33 -22.11 -5.12
CA THR A 417 14.45 -21.16 -5.25
C THR A 417 13.97 -19.72 -5.23
N ILE A 418 12.87 -19.40 -5.92
CA ILE A 418 12.30 -18.04 -5.92
C ILE A 418 11.47 -17.74 -4.65
N SER A 419 10.74 -18.74 -4.13
CA SER A 419 9.87 -18.54 -2.96
C SER A 419 10.60 -18.47 -1.62
N SER A 420 11.82 -19.00 -1.54
CA SER A 420 12.65 -18.97 -0.32
C SER A 420 13.43 -17.67 -0.11
N LYS A 421 13.40 -16.75 -1.08
CA LYS A 421 14.10 -15.47 -1.00
C LYS A 421 13.53 -14.61 0.13
N LYS A 422 14.41 -13.93 0.87
CA LYS A 422 14.07 -13.19 2.11
C LYS A 422 13.59 -11.75 1.88
N TYR A 423 13.74 -11.22 0.67
CA TYR A 423 13.31 -9.84 0.37
C TYR A 423 11.78 -9.77 0.18
N ASP A 424 11.23 -8.56 0.25
CA ASP A 424 9.80 -8.34 0.03
C ASP A 424 9.47 -8.39 -1.47
N THR A 425 8.85 -9.48 -1.90
CA THR A 425 8.49 -9.69 -3.32
C THR A 425 7.49 -8.67 -3.85
N LEU A 426 6.64 -8.10 -2.98
CA LEU A 426 5.65 -7.08 -3.33
C LEU A 426 6.27 -5.68 -3.44
N ASN A 427 7.54 -5.50 -3.05
CA ASN A 427 8.24 -4.23 -3.21
C ASN A 427 8.73 -4.06 -4.65
N HIS A 428 7.91 -3.40 -5.47
CA HIS A 428 8.15 -3.14 -6.90
C HIS A 428 9.40 -2.30 -7.22
N ARG A 429 10.08 -1.74 -6.21
CA ARG A 429 11.30 -0.94 -6.40
C ARG A 429 12.58 -1.74 -6.23
N GLN A 430 12.48 -2.92 -5.65
CA GLN A 430 13.64 -3.78 -5.48
C GLN A 430 13.83 -4.62 -6.73
N GLU A 431 14.90 -4.34 -7.47
CA GLU A 431 15.26 -5.05 -8.70
C GLU A 431 15.63 -6.52 -8.45
N MET A 432 15.96 -6.91 -7.21
CA MET A 432 16.36 -8.27 -6.85
C MET A 432 15.37 -9.33 -7.33
N PHE A 433 14.07 -9.10 -7.15
CA PHE A 433 13.04 -10.01 -7.65
C PHE A 433 13.00 -10.05 -9.17
N ASP A 434 13.21 -8.92 -9.86
CA ASP A 434 13.16 -8.91 -11.32
C ASP A 434 14.33 -9.67 -11.93
N ASN A 435 15.48 -9.68 -11.26
CA ASN A 435 16.63 -10.50 -11.63
C ASN A 435 16.35 -12.00 -11.38
N ASP A 436 15.90 -12.36 -10.18
CA ASP A 436 15.54 -13.75 -9.84
C ASP A 436 14.41 -14.28 -10.75
N TYR A 437 13.44 -13.43 -11.13
CA TYR A 437 12.37 -13.78 -12.05
C TYR A 437 12.89 -14.07 -13.46
N LYS A 438 13.85 -13.27 -13.97
CA LYS A 438 14.48 -13.55 -15.27
C LYS A 438 15.24 -14.88 -15.24
N GLU A 439 16.00 -15.15 -14.18
CA GLU A 439 16.68 -16.43 -13.99
C GLU A 439 15.69 -17.59 -13.93
N PHE A 440 14.60 -17.43 -13.19
CA PHE A 440 13.51 -18.40 -13.13
C PHE A 440 12.92 -18.69 -14.52
N LYS A 441 12.63 -17.66 -15.33
CA LYS A 441 12.09 -17.84 -16.69
C LYS A 441 13.06 -18.58 -17.61
N THR A 442 14.35 -18.25 -17.55
CA THR A 442 15.37 -18.97 -18.33
C THR A 442 15.46 -20.44 -17.90
N ALA A 443 15.41 -20.71 -16.59
CA ALA A 443 15.45 -22.07 -16.07
C ALA A 443 14.18 -22.87 -16.43
N VAL A 444 13.00 -22.24 -16.42
CA VAL A 444 11.74 -22.84 -16.87
C VAL A 444 11.82 -23.19 -18.35
N ALA A 445 12.27 -22.27 -19.21
CA ALA A 445 12.40 -22.54 -20.64
C ALA A 445 13.37 -23.70 -20.94
N LYS A 446 14.46 -23.80 -20.16
CA LYS A 446 15.36 -24.95 -20.24
C LYS A 446 14.66 -26.25 -19.81
N ALA A 447 13.95 -26.25 -18.69
CA ALA A 447 13.23 -27.42 -18.20
C ALA A 447 12.12 -27.87 -19.16
N GLU A 448 11.45 -26.93 -19.84
CA GLU A 448 10.48 -27.20 -20.89
C GLU A 448 11.13 -27.92 -22.09
N TRP A 449 12.31 -27.46 -22.53
CA TRP A 449 13.08 -28.09 -23.60
C TRP A 449 13.60 -29.49 -23.20
N ASP A 450 14.15 -29.64 -21.99
CA ASP A 450 14.62 -30.92 -21.48
C ASP A 450 13.44 -31.93 -21.38
N LEU A 451 12.25 -31.46 -21.02
CA LEU A 451 11.03 -32.28 -20.95
C LEU A 451 10.55 -32.70 -22.35
N GLU A 452 10.62 -31.80 -23.33
CA GLU A 452 10.31 -32.12 -24.73
C GLU A 452 11.29 -33.17 -25.31
N GLU A 453 12.58 -33.03 -25.03
CA GLU A 453 13.61 -34.00 -25.43
C GLU A 453 13.37 -35.36 -24.76
N PHE A 454 12.98 -35.36 -23.48
CA PHE A 454 12.60 -36.59 -22.77
C PHE A 454 11.42 -37.31 -23.42
N VAL A 455 10.40 -36.59 -23.91
CA VAL A 455 9.28 -37.20 -24.67
C VAL A 455 9.81 -37.89 -25.92
N GLY A 456 10.65 -37.22 -26.71
CA GLY A 456 11.27 -37.80 -27.91
C GLY A 456 12.04 -39.08 -27.60
N ASN A 457 12.98 -39.00 -26.64
CA ASN A 457 13.80 -40.14 -26.21
C ASN A 457 12.98 -41.30 -25.65
N SER A 458 11.82 -41.03 -25.04
CA SER A 458 10.93 -42.07 -24.52
C SER A 458 10.16 -42.78 -25.64
N LEU A 459 9.80 -42.06 -26.70
CA LEU A 459 9.10 -42.61 -27.86
C LEU A 459 10.04 -43.42 -28.75
N GLU A 460 11.29 -42.98 -28.94
CA GLU A 460 12.30 -43.70 -29.73
C GLU A 460 12.65 -45.09 -29.18
N LYS A 461 12.49 -45.30 -27.86
CA LYS A 461 12.71 -46.61 -27.23
C LYS A 461 11.61 -47.63 -27.54
N MET A 462 10.46 -47.18 -28.05
CA MET A 462 9.33 -48.05 -28.35
C MET A 462 9.45 -48.64 -29.76
N VAL A 463 9.27 -49.95 -29.90
CA VAL A 463 9.45 -50.66 -31.18
C VAL A 463 8.17 -50.71 -32.01
N THR A 464 6.99 -50.68 -31.38
CA THR A 464 5.70 -50.89 -32.05
C THR A 464 4.85 -49.63 -32.00
N VAL A 465 4.13 -49.35 -33.09
CA VAL A 465 3.21 -48.20 -33.23
C VAL A 465 2.17 -48.16 -32.11
N ASP A 466 1.59 -49.29 -31.71
CA ASP A 466 0.64 -49.38 -30.59
C ASP A 466 1.20 -48.84 -29.28
N ASN A 467 2.46 -49.18 -28.96
CA ASN A 467 3.10 -48.72 -27.72
C ASN A 467 3.44 -47.23 -27.79
N VAL A 468 3.88 -46.74 -28.95
CA VAL A 468 4.09 -45.31 -29.21
C VAL A 468 2.79 -44.53 -29.01
N ILE A 469 1.70 -44.96 -29.64
CA ILE A 469 0.38 -44.33 -29.52
C ILE A 469 -0.12 -44.35 -28.08
N ARG A 470 0.01 -45.49 -27.37
CA ARG A 470 -0.37 -45.58 -25.95
C ARG A 470 0.41 -44.61 -25.09
N LEU A 471 1.71 -44.44 -25.33
CA LEU A 471 2.54 -43.50 -24.58
C LEU A 471 2.18 -42.03 -24.93
N LEU A 472 1.96 -41.71 -26.20
CA LEU A 472 1.49 -40.39 -26.63
C LEU A 472 0.17 -40.01 -25.97
N LYS A 473 -0.81 -40.93 -25.89
CA LYS A 473 -2.06 -40.71 -25.15
C LYS A 473 -1.84 -40.46 -23.66
N ARG A 474 -0.76 -40.97 -23.06
CA ARG A 474 -0.42 -40.67 -21.65
C ARG A 474 0.18 -39.27 -21.51
N PHE A 475 1.08 -38.87 -22.41
CA PHE A 475 1.62 -37.52 -22.42
C PHE A 475 0.56 -36.46 -22.70
N GLU A 476 -0.42 -36.78 -23.54
CA GLU A 476 -1.53 -35.88 -23.84
C GLU A 476 -2.38 -35.54 -22.61
N LYS A 477 -2.56 -36.50 -21.68
CA LYS A 477 -3.27 -36.24 -20.42
C LYS A 477 -2.61 -35.18 -19.54
N LEU A 478 -1.34 -34.83 -19.80
CA LEU A 478 -0.65 -33.77 -19.08
C LEU A 478 -1.09 -32.38 -19.54
N ASP A 479 -1.63 -32.25 -20.76
CA ASP A 479 -2.11 -31.00 -21.35
C ASP A 479 -1.08 -29.85 -21.29
N LEU A 480 0.17 -30.19 -21.63
CA LEU A 480 1.30 -29.26 -21.63
C LEU A 480 1.67 -28.86 -23.06
N GLU A 481 1.51 -27.59 -23.40
CA GLU A 481 1.80 -27.06 -24.74
C GLU A 481 3.26 -27.24 -25.16
N CYS A 482 4.21 -27.19 -24.21
CA CYS A 482 5.64 -27.34 -24.46
C CYS A 482 6.06 -28.73 -24.97
N LEU A 483 5.17 -29.73 -24.95
CA LEU A 483 5.49 -31.09 -25.41
C LEU A 483 5.38 -31.27 -26.92
N HIS A 484 4.81 -30.30 -27.64
CA HIS A 484 4.63 -30.32 -29.11
C HIS A 484 4.15 -31.67 -29.66
N LEU A 485 3.15 -32.29 -29.01
CA LEU A 485 2.72 -33.66 -29.30
C LEU A 485 2.24 -33.87 -30.75
N ASP A 486 1.75 -32.82 -31.42
CA ASP A 486 1.33 -32.88 -32.83
C ASP A 486 2.49 -33.36 -33.75
N GLU A 487 3.73 -32.94 -33.48
CA GLU A 487 4.91 -33.39 -34.25
C GLU A 487 5.24 -34.86 -33.97
N ARG A 488 5.11 -35.28 -32.71
CA ARG A 488 5.34 -36.68 -32.30
C ARG A 488 4.29 -37.64 -32.84
N TYR A 489 3.04 -37.20 -32.97
CA TYR A 489 2.01 -37.97 -33.67
C TYR A 489 2.29 -38.10 -35.18
N LEU A 490 2.96 -37.12 -35.81
CA LEU A 490 3.38 -37.24 -37.22
C LEU A 490 4.51 -38.28 -37.38
N GLU A 491 5.47 -38.31 -36.47
CA GLU A 491 6.53 -39.33 -36.44
C GLU A 491 5.94 -40.74 -36.25
N ALA A 492 4.98 -40.88 -35.33
CA ALA A 492 4.27 -42.15 -35.12
C ALA A 492 3.47 -42.59 -36.36
N LEU A 493 2.94 -41.64 -37.15
CA LEU A 493 2.23 -41.93 -38.39
C LEU A 493 3.18 -42.40 -39.50
N GLU A 494 4.40 -41.88 -39.55
CA GLU A 494 5.44 -42.37 -40.47
C GLU A 494 5.83 -43.82 -40.13
N MET A 495 6.01 -44.14 -38.84
CA MET A 495 6.22 -45.53 -38.39
C MET A 495 5.04 -46.45 -38.76
N PHE A 496 3.81 -45.96 -38.61
CA PHE A 496 2.61 -46.71 -38.99
C PHE A 496 2.50 -46.94 -40.49
N GLN A 497 2.94 -45.97 -41.31
CA GLN A 497 3.00 -46.14 -42.76
C GLN A 497 3.91 -47.31 -43.14
N ASP A 498 5.07 -47.43 -42.51
CA ASP A 498 6.02 -48.51 -42.78
C ASP A 498 5.45 -49.86 -42.32
N GLU A 499 4.75 -49.90 -41.17
CA GLU A 499 4.03 -51.11 -40.72
C GLU A 499 2.91 -51.53 -41.69
N ILE A 500 2.17 -50.59 -42.31
CA ILE A 500 1.19 -50.91 -43.35
C ILE A 500 1.88 -51.49 -44.59
N GLU A 501 3.02 -50.94 -45.00
CA GLU A 501 3.79 -51.46 -46.14
C GLU A 501 4.27 -52.90 -45.87
N GLU A 502 4.78 -53.18 -44.68
CA GLU A 502 5.16 -54.55 -44.25
C GLU A 502 3.96 -55.51 -44.21
N LEU A 503 2.82 -55.07 -43.66
CA LEU A 503 1.60 -55.89 -43.60
C LEU A 503 1.05 -56.19 -44.99
N ARG A 504 1.11 -55.24 -45.92
CA ARG A 504 0.74 -55.43 -47.33
C ARG A 504 1.63 -56.48 -47.99
N ASP A 505 2.93 -56.41 -47.76
CA ASP A 505 3.89 -57.33 -48.37
C ASP A 505 3.71 -58.74 -47.80
N HIS A 506 3.57 -58.88 -46.48
CA HIS A 506 3.21 -60.13 -45.81
C HIS A 506 1.89 -60.72 -46.33
N TYR A 507 0.86 -59.89 -46.52
CA TYR A 507 -0.40 -60.35 -47.11
C TYR A 507 -0.22 -60.92 -48.52
N ASN A 508 0.55 -60.22 -49.36
CA ASN A 508 0.76 -60.63 -50.76
C ASN A 508 1.57 -61.93 -50.88
N GLU A 509 2.54 -62.14 -50.00
CA GLU A 509 3.37 -63.35 -49.94
C GLU A 509 2.57 -64.58 -49.46
N GLU A 510 1.79 -64.43 -48.38
CA GLU A 510 1.16 -65.56 -47.71
C GLU A 510 -0.29 -65.84 -48.13
N ARG A 511 -0.97 -64.95 -48.89
CA ARG A 511 -2.41 -65.11 -49.24
C ARG A 511 -2.80 -66.47 -49.83
N GLN A 512 -1.89 -67.14 -50.54
CA GLN A 512 -2.16 -68.45 -51.16
C GLN A 512 -2.17 -69.58 -50.13
N LYS A 513 -1.31 -69.49 -49.10
CA LYS A 513 -1.14 -70.49 -48.05
C LYS A 513 -0.77 -69.80 -46.73
N PRO A 514 -1.72 -69.11 -46.08
CA PRO A 514 -1.45 -68.41 -44.83
C PRO A 514 -1.27 -69.40 -43.68
N ASP A 515 -0.48 -69.03 -42.69
CA ASP A 515 -0.33 -69.80 -41.47
C ASP A 515 -1.62 -69.75 -40.64
N LEU A 516 -2.30 -70.89 -40.56
CA LEU A 516 -3.60 -71.00 -39.89
C LEU A 516 -3.46 -71.53 -38.46
N PRO A 517 -4.29 -71.07 -37.52
CA PRO A 517 -4.31 -71.63 -36.18
C PRO A 517 -4.67 -73.12 -36.18
N ARG A 518 -4.09 -73.88 -35.25
CA ARG A 518 -4.32 -75.33 -35.12
C ARG A 518 -5.81 -75.62 -34.90
N ASN A 519 -6.29 -76.71 -35.51
CA ASN A 519 -7.67 -77.22 -35.38
C ASN A 519 -8.77 -76.30 -35.92
N ILE A 520 -8.47 -75.37 -36.83
CA ILE A 520 -9.46 -74.52 -37.48
C ILE A 520 -9.69 -74.96 -38.95
N PRO A 521 -10.94 -75.03 -39.44
CA PRO A 521 -11.22 -75.29 -40.85
C PRO A 521 -10.53 -74.28 -41.77
N PRO A 522 -9.96 -74.69 -42.93
CA PRO A 522 -9.14 -73.82 -43.78
C PRO A 522 -9.80 -72.51 -44.21
N VAL A 523 -11.10 -72.53 -44.52
CA VAL A 523 -11.84 -71.33 -44.93
C VAL A 523 -12.03 -70.36 -43.76
N CYS A 524 -12.38 -70.88 -42.58
CA CYS A 524 -12.53 -70.06 -41.37
C CYS A 524 -11.19 -69.47 -40.92
N GLY A 525 -10.11 -70.27 -40.96
CA GLY A 525 -8.76 -69.82 -40.62
C GLY A 525 -8.29 -68.67 -41.51
N ARG A 526 -8.53 -68.75 -42.82
CA ARG A 526 -8.19 -67.66 -43.76
C ARG A 526 -8.93 -66.36 -43.44
N ILE A 527 -10.23 -66.44 -43.12
CA ILE A 527 -11.01 -65.26 -42.73
C ILE A 527 -10.47 -64.66 -41.42
N MET A 528 -10.08 -65.49 -40.46
CA MET A 528 -9.48 -65.03 -39.20
C MET A 528 -8.15 -64.33 -39.42
N TRP A 529 -7.28 -64.89 -40.27
CA TRP A 529 -5.99 -64.27 -40.63
C TRP A 529 -6.18 -62.89 -41.29
N ILE A 530 -7.10 -62.75 -42.26
CA ILE A 530 -7.42 -61.46 -42.89
C ILE A 530 -7.96 -60.46 -41.86
N ARG A 531 -8.89 -60.88 -40.99
CA ARG A 531 -9.44 -60.02 -39.94
C ARG A 531 -8.39 -59.55 -38.95
N GLN A 532 -7.42 -60.41 -38.62
CA GLN A 532 -6.32 -60.04 -37.74
C GLN A 532 -5.44 -58.95 -38.37
N LEU A 533 -5.09 -59.08 -39.66
CA LEU A 533 -4.32 -58.07 -40.38
C LEU A 533 -5.09 -56.74 -40.47
N TYR A 534 -6.40 -56.80 -40.74
CA TYR A 534 -7.26 -55.62 -40.78
C TYR A 534 -7.36 -54.93 -39.40
N SER A 535 -7.60 -55.68 -38.32
CA SER A 535 -7.67 -55.14 -36.96
C SER A 535 -6.38 -54.42 -36.56
N ARG A 536 -5.22 -54.97 -36.96
CA ARG A 536 -3.90 -54.38 -36.71
C ARG A 536 -3.69 -53.05 -37.44
N MET A 537 -4.36 -52.83 -38.58
CA MET A 537 -4.35 -51.54 -39.28
C MET A 537 -5.42 -50.57 -38.76
N GLU A 538 -6.61 -51.08 -38.40
CA GLU A 538 -7.75 -50.26 -38.03
C GLU A 538 -7.55 -49.57 -36.67
N GLU A 539 -7.03 -50.27 -35.66
CA GLU A 539 -6.86 -49.74 -34.30
C GLU A 539 -5.94 -48.50 -34.23
N PRO A 540 -4.72 -48.50 -34.82
CA PRO A 540 -3.87 -47.30 -34.85
C PRO A 540 -4.49 -46.17 -35.69
N MET A 541 -5.08 -46.52 -36.84
CA MET A 541 -5.67 -45.54 -37.76
C MET A 541 -6.83 -44.78 -37.11
N ASP A 542 -7.66 -45.43 -36.31
CA ASP A 542 -8.76 -44.77 -35.60
C ASP A 542 -8.26 -43.72 -34.60
N VAL A 543 -7.12 -43.96 -33.95
CA VAL A 543 -6.50 -42.95 -33.09
C VAL A 543 -5.99 -41.75 -33.89
N PHE A 544 -5.36 -41.99 -35.04
CA PHE A 544 -4.89 -40.89 -35.90
C PHE A 544 -6.05 -40.08 -36.49
N LYS A 545 -7.18 -40.72 -36.83
CA LYS A 545 -8.39 -40.04 -37.33
C LYS A 545 -8.95 -39.01 -36.33
N GLU A 546 -8.84 -39.27 -35.02
CA GLU A 546 -9.23 -38.29 -33.98
C GLU A 546 -8.37 -37.01 -34.05
N ARG A 547 -7.16 -37.08 -34.63
CA ARG A 547 -6.21 -35.97 -34.76
C ARG A 547 -6.33 -35.24 -36.09
N THR A 548 -7.30 -34.34 -36.16
CA THR A 548 -7.57 -33.56 -37.40
C THR A 548 -6.38 -32.75 -37.93
N LYS A 549 -5.50 -32.23 -37.05
CA LYS A 549 -4.29 -31.50 -37.47
C LYS A 549 -3.27 -32.42 -38.14
N VAL A 550 -3.01 -33.57 -37.54
CA VAL A 550 -2.07 -34.59 -38.03
C VAL A 550 -2.55 -35.16 -39.37
N MET A 551 -3.84 -35.50 -39.48
CA MET A 551 -4.42 -36.07 -40.72
C MET A 551 -4.48 -35.12 -41.91
N LYS A 552 -4.57 -33.80 -41.66
CA LYS A 552 -4.50 -32.78 -42.72
C LYS A 552 -3.08 -32.51 -43.21
N HIS A 553 -2.07 -33.00 -42.48
CA HIS A 553 -0.69 -32.75 -42.82
C HIS A 553 -0.28 -33.47 -44.10
N ARG A 554 0.61 -32.86 -44.90
CA ARG A 554 1.05 -33.44 -46.18
C ARG A 554 1.68 -34.82 -46.01
N LYS A 555 2.41 -35.03 -44.91
CA LYS A 555 3.04 -36.32 -44.57
C LYS A 555 2.01 -37.43 -44.35
N ALA A 556 0.81 -37.11 -43.88
CA ALA A 556 -0.25 -38.09 -43.65
C ALA A 556 -0.88 -38.64 -44.95
N GLN A 557 -0.81 -37.89 -46.06
CA GLN A 557 -1.48 -38.25 -47.32
C GLN A 557 -1.00 -39.59 -47.88
N LYS A 558 0.31 -39.90 -47.77
CA LYS A 558 0.85 -41.18 -48.25
C LYS A 558 0.32 -42.35 -47.41
N CYS A 559 0.32 -42.22 -46.09
CA CYS A 559 -0.26 -43.20 -45.17
C CYS A 559 -1.77 -43.41 -45.45
N ILE A 560 -2.53 -42.32 -45.67
CA ILE A 560 -3.97 -42.39 -46.01
C ILE A 560 -4.23 -43.07 -47.35
N GLN A 561 -3.33 -42.94 -48.33
CA GLN A 561 -3.47 -43.64 -49.62
C GLN A 561 -3.09 -45.12 -49.54
N LEU A 562 -2.20 -45.48 -48.60
CA LEU A 562 -1.74 -46.85 -48.39
C LEU A 562 -2.72 -47.68 -47.55
N TYR A 563 -3.37 -47.05 -46.56
CA TYR A 563 -4.49 -47.61 -45.80
C TYR A 563 -5.75 -47.69 -46.66
#